data_AF-A0A399ZCF0-F1
#
_entry.id   AF-A0A399ZCF0-F1
#
_cell.length_a   1.000
_cell.length_b   1.000
_cell.length_c   1.000
_cell.angle_alpha   90.00
_cell.angle_beta   90.00
_cell.angle_gamma   90.00
#
_symmetry.space_group_name_H-M   'P 1'
#
loop_
_entity.id
_entity.type
_entity.pdbx_description
1 polymer ?
#
loop_
_entity_poly.entity_id
_entity_poly.type
_entity_poly.pdbx_seq_one_letter_code
_entity_poly.pdbx_strand_id
1 'polypeptide(L)'
;MGASTTTLPFSQKRYLNYTDYCMHNIAWKSLFNWVVKMRANSHRIFGGLGIVFLVLIYYYLQWGNLETFVASIDHCDALFCDFSRVFYKMGETIFSQKIPSRGFYYSPFAAIFFSLWGFQPPITALITWGITQLILLVGMFLCWLPVMQKSQPYFGPAYLFLLLTAFPVLHNFKWGQVSVMITLAIFLAMELYQSRQWVWAAFFLAFSVAFKFYPVIFILYFVFKRDVKFLAAFIIFLFLLGIVIPAVFNGFEPTISFYLSILKKGVGFSNTGSDAINSLYFPNVILRLVGKDSGSIWFQRLQILGFVVAAANILLVMFVATSNLARRLQWSFLLLFVSIPFFVSTSWAHYFVYLPAFLAWAVFVVTKSNLSFVKYILLFFSMLFSSIIFFNILRHWSAYAIPGYLFWSNLLLLLAAYLELVPQLRISNMFRSLEKNMGIDNRREASASSGCGKVQYL
;
A
#
# COMPACT_ATOMS: atom_id res chain seq x y z
N MET A 1 -22.97 -66.18 15.83
CA MET A 1 -23.28 -64.85 16.42
C MET A 1 -22.06 -64.41 17.21
N GLY A 2 -21.32 -63.43 16.71
CA GLY A 2 -20.11 -62.90 17.36
C GLY A 2 -19.74 -61.59 16.68
N ALA A 3 -20.12 -60.47 17.29
CA ALA A 3 -19.89 -59.13 16.77
C ALA A 3 -18.59 -58.58 17.37
N SER A 4 -17.62 -58.26 16.51
CA SER A 4 -16.40 -57.53 16.86
C SER A 4 -16.66 -56.02 16.73
N THR A 5 -16.44 -55.29 17.82
CA THR A 5 -16.50 -53.84 17.88
C THR A 5 -15.10 -53.26 17.62
N THR A 6 -14.92 -52.65 16.46
CA THR A 6 -13.72 -51.89 16.08
C THR A 6 -13.80 -50.48 16.67
N THR A 7 -12.95 -50.20 17.66
CA THR A 7 -12.72 -48.86 18.22
C THR A 7 -11.76 -48.06 17.33
N LEU A 8 -12.22 -46.90 16.84
CA LEU A 8 -11.39 -45.91 16.15
C LEU A 8 -10.59 -45.06 17.16
N PRO A 9 -9.35 -44.64 16.85
CA PRO A 9 -8.55 -43.84 17.77
C PRO A 9 -8.97 -42.36 17.74
N PHE A 10 -9.21 -41.83 18.94
CA PHE A 10 -9.50 -40.41 19.20
C PHE A 10 -8.31 -39.54 18.76
N SER A 11 -8.57 -38.59 17.86
CA SER A 11 -7.59 -37.59 17.45
C SER A 11 -7.26 -36.64 18.60
N GLN A 12 -5.97 -36.53 18.93
CA GLN A 12 -5.42 -35.53 19.85
C GLN A 12 -5.67 -34.12 19.29
N LYS A 13 -6.72 -33.45 19.77
CA LYS A 13 -6.84 -31.99 19.68
C LYS A 13 -5.76 -31.38 20.57
N ARG A 14 -4.67 -30.94 19.95
CA ARG A 14 -3.60 -30.17 20.59
C ARG A 14 -4.15 -28.78 20.94
N TYR A 15 -4.62 -28.62 22.17
CA TYR A 15 -4.97 -27.32 22.75
C TYR A 15 -3.69 -26.48 22.86
N LEU A 16 -3.59 -25.42 22.06
CA LEU A 16 -2.57 -24.40 22.22
C LEU A 16 -2.97 -23.54 23.42
N ASN A 17 -2.25 -23.72 24.53
CA ASN A 17 -2.37 -22.86 25.72
C ASN A 17 -2.11 -21.40 25.33
N TYR A 18 -3.14 -20.58 25.52
CA TYR A 18 -3.20 -19.16 25.20
C TYR A 18 -2.94 -18.33 26.46
N THR A 19 -1.83 -18.58 27.15
CA THR A 19 -1.43 -17.82 28.34
C THR A 19 0.08 -17.56 28.32
N ASP A 20 0.52 -16.72 27.38
CA ASP A 20 1.79 -15.99 27.48
C ASP A 20 1.58 -14.54 27.02
N TYR A 21 0.98 -13.76 27.91
CA TYR A 21 0.99 -12.30 27.86
C TYR A 21 2.37 -11.79 28.28
N CYS A 22 3.32 -11.80 27.35
CA CYS A 22 4.56 -11.03 27.46
C CYS A 22 4.58 -9.95 26.36
N MET A 23 3.68 -8.99 26.53
CA MET A 23 3.48 -7.83 25.66
C MET A 23 4.51 -6.75 26.02
N HIS A 24 5.64 -6.74 25.30
CA HIS A 24 6.31 -5.48 24.91
C HIS A 24 7.47 -5.66 23.90
N ASN A 25 7.88 -6.89 23.60
CA ASN A 25 9.12 -7.13 22.85
C ASN A 25 8.95 -7.81 21.48
N ILE A 26 7.73 -7.98 20.97
CA ILE A 26 7.48 -8.86 19.80
C ILE A 26 7.97 -8.24 18.49
N ALA A 27 7.82 -6.94 18.26
CA ALA A 27 8.29 -6.33 17.01
C ALA A 27 9.82 -6.34 16.90
N TRP A 28 10.51 -5.93 17.97
CA TRP A 28 11.97 -5.92 18.02
C TRP A 28 12.58 -7.32 18.15
N LYS A 29 12.03 -8.22 18.98
CA LYS A 29 12.47 -9.64 18.97
C LYS A 29 12.16 -10.32 17.65
N SER A 30 11.06 -10.00 16.96
CA SER A 30 10.80 -10.57 15.64
C SER A 30 11.83 -10.07 14.64
N LEU A 31 12.15 -8.77 14.63
CA LEU A 31 13.18 -8.20 13.76
C LEU A 31 14.56 -8.79 14.09
N PHE A 32 14.92 -8.86 15.37
CA PHE A 32 16.20 -9.39 15.85
C PHE A 32 16.33 -10.88 15.61
N ASN A 33 15.33 -11.70 15.98
CA ASN A 33 15.31 -13.13 15.70
C ASN A 33 15.31 -13.38 14.19
N TRP A 34 14.74 -12.49 13.39
CA TRP A 34 14.82 -12.56 11.94
C TRP A 34 16.23 -12.25 11.40
N VAL A 35 16.92 -11.23 11.93
CA VAL A 35 18.34 -10.97 11.61
C VAL A 35 19.22 -12.17 11.99
N VAL A 36 18.97 -12.79 13.14
CA VAL A 36 19.69 -14.01 13.57
C VAL A 36 19.36 -15.19 12.64
N LYS A 37 18.10 -15.35 12.22
CA LYS A 37 17.65 -16.41 11.29
C LYS A 37 18.10 -16.20 9.84
N MET A 38 18.44 -14.96 9.46
CA MET A 38 19.08 -14.65 8.18
C MET A 38 20.48 -15.25 8.09
N ARG A 39 21.22 -15.33 9.21
CA ARG A 39 22.57 -15.94 9.25
C ARG A 39 22.55 -17.42 8.86
N ALA A 40 21.45 -18.12 9.14
CA ALA A 40 21.25 -19.52 8.78
C ALA A 40 20.81 -19.74 7.31
N ASN A 41 20.62 -18.69 6.52
CA ASN A 41 20.14 -18.77 5.12
C ASN A 41 21.02 -17.95 4.17
N SER A 42 22.34 -18.13 4.25
CA SER A 42 23.33 -17.43 3.42
C SER A 42 22.98 -17.46 1.92
N HIS A 43 22.51 -18.58 1.38
CA HIS A 43 22.07 -18.70 -0.03
C HIS A 43 20.99 -17.69 -0.43
N ARG A 44 20.09 -17.32 0.49
CA ARG A 44 19.04 -16.33 0.21
C ARG A 44 19.59 -14.91 0.15
N ILE A 45 20.59 -14.63 0.99
CA ILE A 45 21.30 -13.34 0.99
C ILE A 45 22.10 -13.21 -0.30
N PHE A 46 22.87 -14.23 -0.68
CA PHE A 46 23.62 -14.24 -1.93
C PHE A 46 22.71 -14.13 -3.16
N GLY A 47 21.57 -14.83 -3.18
CA GLY A 47 20.58 -14.69 -4.24
C GLY A 47 20.00 -13.27 -4.35
N GLY A 48 19.71 -12.64 -3.21
CA GLY A 48 19.25 -11.25 -3.18
C GLY A 48 20.30 -10.25 -3.68
N LEU A 49 21.55 -10.40 -3.24
CA LEU A 49 22.68 -9.56 -3.71
C LEU A 49 22.95 -9.75 -5.20
N GLY A 50 22.85 -10.98 -5.70
CA GLY A 50 22.95 -11.26 -7.14
C GLY A 50 21.89 -10.53 -7.95
N ILE A 51 20.64 -10.51 -7.48
CA ILE A 51 19.56 -9.75 -8.14
C ILE A 51 19.85 -8.25 -8.13
N VAL A 52 20.26 -7.69 -6.98
CA VAL A 52 20.63 -6.26 -6.89
C VAL A 52 21.73 -5.94 -7.90
N PHE A 53 22.79 -6.74 -7.92
CA PHE A 53 23.93 -6.54 -8.82
C PHE A 53 23.52 -6.61 -10.30
N LEU A 54 22.72 -7.61 -10.69
CA LEU A 54 22.22 -7.74 -12.07
C LEU A 54 21.35 -6.56 -12.50
N VAL A 55 20.48 -6.05 -11.60
CA VAL A 55 19.65 -4.87 -11.90
C VAL A 55 20.51 -3.60 -12.02
N LEU A 56 21.54 -3.45 -11.17
CA LEU A 56 22.47 -2.33 -11.26
C LEU A 56 23.30 -2.38 -12.55
N ILE A 57 23.76 -3.56 -12.98
CA ILE A 57 24.39 -3.74 -14.30
C ILE A 57 23.43 -3.31 -15.40
N TYR A 58 22.17 -3.77 -15.34
CA TYR A 58 21.15 -3.39 -16.32
C TYR A 58 20.98 -1.86 -16.39
N TYR A 59 20.91 -1.16 -15.25
CA TYR A 59 20.82 0.29 -15.21
C TYR A 59 22.06 0.98 -15.78
N TYR A 60 23.24 0.49 -15.46
CA TYR A 60 24.49 1.01 -16.01
C TYR A 60 24.54 0.83 -17.53
N LEU A 61 24.16 -0.33 -18.05
CA LEU A 61 24.10 -0.58 -19.49
C LEU A 61 23.05 0.29 -20.20
N GLN A 62 21.93 0.56 -19.52
CA GLN A 62 20.82 1.31 -20.11
C GLN A 62 21.05 2.83 -20.13
N TRP A 63 21.63 3.40 -19.07
CA TRP A 63 21.75 4.86 -18.91
C TRP A 63 23.19 5.36 -18.78
N GLY A 64 24.14 4.50 -18.41
CA GLY A 64 25.54 4.84 -18.17
C GLY A 64 25.78 5.63 -16.88
N ASN A 65 24.98 6.67 -16.64
CA ASN A 65 25.10 7.55 -15.48
C ASN A 65 23.73 8.03 -14.97
N LEU A 66 23.77 8.74 -13.84
CA LEU A 66 22.59 9.26 -13.16
C LEU A 66 21.86 10.36 -13.94
N GLU A 67 22.60 11.20 -14.68
CA GLU A 67 22.04 12.31 -15.46
C GLU A 67 21.16 11.79 -16.59
N THR A 68 21.66 10.83 -17.37
CA THR A 68 20.89 10.16 -18.43
C THR A 68 19.67 9.45 -17.86
N PHE A 69 19.79 8.80 -16.68
CA PHE A 69 18.63 8.21 -15.99
C PHE A 69 17.59 9.28 -15.68
N VAL A 70 17.98 10.40 -15.05
CA VAL A 70 17.07 11.49 -14.72
C VAL A 70 16.42 12.02 -15.98
N ALA A 71 17.17 12.33 -17.04
CA ALA A 71 16.61 12.81 -18.30
C ALA A 71 15.65 11.81 -18.98
N SER A 72 15.87 10.50 -18.80
CA SER A 72 15.09 9.47 -19.49
C SER A 72 13.73 9.18 -18.86
N ILE A 73 13.59 9.24 -17.52
CA ILE A 73 12.40 8.71 -16.83
C ILE A 73 11.16 9.59 -16.98
N ASP A 74 11.33 10.92 -17.12
CA ASP A 74 10.23 11.90 -17.18
C ASP A 74 10.75 13.28 -17.64
N HIS A 75 9.92 14.30 -17.69
CA HIS A 75 10.28 15.65 -18.18
C HIS A 75 11.15 16.51 -17.24
N CYS A 76 11.20 16.24 -15.92
CA CYS A 76 12.07 17.03 -15.03
C CYS A 76 13.54 16.61 -15.15
N ASP A 77 14.43 17.59 -15.23
CA ASP A 77 15.88 17.49 -15.40
C ASP A 77 16.66 17.32 -14.08
N ALA A 78 15.99 17.47 -12.94
CA ALA A 78 16.60 17.36 -11.62
C ALA A 78 16.27 16.04 -10.91
N LEU A 79 17.27 15.48 -10.21
CA LEU A 79 17.04 14.42 -9.23
C LEU A 79 16.26 14.97 -8.03
N PHE A 80 15.31 14.20 -7.53
CA PHE A 80 14.41 14.59 -6.46
C PHE A 80 13.68 15.91 -6.77
N CYS A 81 13.15 16.01 -7.99
CA CYS A 81 12.56 17.26 -8.52
C CYS A 81 11.52 17.91 -7.59
N ASP A 82 10.54 17.14 -7.10
CA ASP A 82 9.51 17.66 -6.20
C ASP A 82 10.07 17.96 -4.81
N PHE A 83 11.00 17.17 -4.31
CA PHE A 83 11.64 17.47 -3.05
C PHE A 83 12.41 18.81 -3.13
N SER A 84 13.32 18.95 -4.09
CA SER A 84 14.16 20.15 -4.24
C SER A 84 13.34 21.40 -4.55
N ARG A 85 12.32 21.29 -5.41
CA ARG A 85 11.54 22.45 -5.86
C ARG A 85 10.35 22.80 -4.97
N VAL A 86 9.78 21.83 -4.27
CA VAL A 86 8.52 21.98 -3.53
C VAL A 86 8.68 21.67 -2.05
N PHE A 87 9.12 20.46 -1.68
CA PHE A 87 9.10 20.02 -0.28
C PHE A 87 10.16 20.72 0.58
N TYR A 88 11.39 20.81 0.09
CA TYR A 88 12.49 21.50 0.74
C TYR A 88 12.14 22.98 0.96
N LYS A 89 11.69 23.69 -0.09
CA LYS A 89 11.26 25.09 0.01
C LYS A 89 10.11 25.29 1.00
N MET A 90 9.16 24.35 1.05
CA MET A 90 8.09 24.40 2.06
C MET A 90 8.66 24.22 3.47
N GLY A 91 9.60 23.28 3.66
CA GLY A 91 10.30 23.10 4.92
C GLY A 91 11.07 24.34 5.38
N GLU A 92 11.72 25.07 4.47
CA GLU A 92 12.43 26.32 4.75
C GLU A 92 11.50 27.44 5.22
N THR A 93 10.27 27.48 4.70
CA THR A 93 9.38 28.65 4.82
C THR A 93 8.19 28.42 5.76
N ILE A 94 7.96 27.20 6.25
CA ILE A 94 6.76 26.86 7.03
C ILE A 94 6.61 27.72 8.30
N PHE A 95 7.69 28.01 9.02
CA PHE A 95 7.61 28.75 10.28
C PHE A 95 7.54 30.28 10.10
N SER A 96 8.02 30.80 8.98
CA SER A 96 7.99 32.24 8.67
C SER A 96 6.73 32.65 7.92
N GLN A 97 6.37 31.91 6.87
CA GLN A 97 5.22 32.25 6.01
C GLN A 97 3.92 31.60 6.50
N LYS A 98 3.98 30.40 7.10
CA LYS A 98 2.83 29.66 7.64
C LYS A 98 1.68 29.41 6.64
N ILE A 99 1.97 29.49 5.34
CA ILE A 99 1.05 29.22 4.23
C ILE A 99 1.72 28.29 3.21
N PRO A 100 0.96 27.51 2.42
CA PRO A 100 1.55 26.58 1.47
C PRO A 100 2.26 27.31 0.34
N SER A 101 3.54 26.95 0.13
CA SER A 101 4.32 27.39 -1.03
C SER A 101 3.68 26.95 -2.35
N ARG A 102 4.11 27.55 -3.46
CA ARG A 102 3.58 27.20 -4.79
C ARG A 102 3.90 25.73 -5.11
N GLY A 103 2.87 24.97 -5.46
CA GLY A 103 2.98 23.54 -5.77
C GLY A 103 2.89 22.60 -4.56
N PHE A 104 2.84 23.12 -3.32
CA PHE A 104 2.69 22.29 -2.13
C PHE A 104 1.21 22.02 -1.82
N TYR A 105 0.78 20.77 -1.99
CA TYR A 105 -0.60 20.30 -1.81
C TYR A 105 -0.79 19.32 -0.64
N TYR A 106 0.17 19.31 0.30
CA TYR A 106 0.18 18.43 1.46
C TYR A 106 -0.26 19.19 2.70
N SER A 107 -0.57 18.48 3.78
CA SER A 107 -1.02 19.11 5.03
C SER A 107 0.07 19.98 5.69
N PRO A 108 -0.32 20.85 6.64
CA PRO A 108 0.62 21.54 7.52
C PRO A 108 1.57 20.59 8.29
N PHE A 109 1.10 19.40 8.66
CA PHE A 109 1.93 18.40 9.32
C PHE A 109 3.08 17.93 8.42
N ALA A 110 2.79 17.65 7.15
CA ALA A 110 3.81 17.30 6.18
C ALA A 110 4.81 18.46 5.97
N ALA A 111 4.33 19.71 5.94
CA ALA A 111 5.19 20.88 5.82
C ALA A 111 6.17 21.00 7.01
N ILE A 112 5.66 20.81 8.24
CA ILE A 112 6.49 20.78 9.45
C ILE A 112 7.48 19.63 9.40
N PHE A 113 7.06 18.44 8.96
CA PHE A 113 7.98 17.32 8.81
C PHE A 113 9.13 17.63 7.84
N PHE A 114 8.85 18.30 6.71
CA PHE A 114 9.88 18.70 5.76
C PHE A 114 10.83 19.78 6.28
N SER A 115 10.48 20.50 7.36
CA SER A 115 11.41 21.45 7.99
C SER A 115 12.67 20.79 8.54
N LEU A 116 12.65 19.48 8.84
CA LEU A 116 13.83 18.70 9.22
C LEU A 116 14.96 18.80 8.16
N TRP A 117 14.59 18.94 6.89
CA TRP A 117 15.51 19.18 5.78
C TRP A 117 15.67 20.67 5.45
N GLY A 118 14.64 21.48 5.68
CA GLY A 118 14.68 22.94 5.45
C GLY A 118 15.73 23.68 6.29
N PHE A 119 16.19 23.10 7.41
CA PHE A 119 17.30 23.65 8.20
C PHE A 119 18.71 23.28 7.69
N GLN A 120 18.81 22.43 6.67
CA GLN A 120 20.09 21.96 6.14
C GLN A 120 20.45 22.73 4.86
N PRO A 121 21.74 22.86 4.52
CA PRO A 121 22.13 23.34 3.20
C PRO A 121 21.51 22.47 2.09
N PRO A 122 21.13 23.04 0.92
CA PRO A 122 20.37 22.32 -0.11
C PRO A 122 20.99 20.98 -0.55
N ILE A 123 22.32 20.94 -0.71
CA ILE A 123 23.03 19.71 -1.12
C ILE A 123 22.95 18.64 -0.02
N THR A 124 23.15 19.03 1.24
CA THR A 124 23.03 18.13 2.39
C THR A 124 21.61 17.59 2.50
N ALA A 125 20.60 18.45 2.35
CA ALA A 125 19.20 18.05 2.34
C ALA A 125 18.88 17.04 1.24
N LEU A 126 19.42 17.24 0.03
CA LEU A 126 19.26 16.32 -1.10
C LEU A 126 19.85 14.93 -0.80
N ILE A 127 21.06 14.88 -0.23
CA ILE A 127 21.74 13.63 0.13
C ILE A 127 20.98 12.91 1.24
N THR A 128 20.63 13.59 2.32
CA THR A 128 19.92 12.98 3.46
C THR A 128 18.52 12.53 3.08
N TRP A 129 17.83 13.25 2.17
CA TRP A 129 16.58 12.79 1.58
C TRP A 129 16.75 11.52 0.74
N GLY A 130 17.79 11.47 -0.10
CA GLY A 130 18.11 10.27 -0.87
C GLY A 130 18.38 9.04 0.01
N ILE A 131 19.14 9.20 1.09
CA ILE A 131 19.36 8.15 2.09
C ILE A 131 18.04 7.73 2.73
N THR A 132 17.19 8.70 3.08
CA THR A 132 15.86 8.43 3.66
C THR A 132 14.99 7.61 2.70
N GLN A 133 14.97 7.95 1.41
CA GLN A 133 14.25 7.17 0.38
C GLN A 133 14.74 5.73 0.30
N LEU A 134 16.06 5.50 0.34
CA LEU A 134 16.64 4.16 0.34
C LEU A 134 16.25 3.36 1.59
N ILE A 135 16.32 3.98 2.78
CA ILE A 135 15.90 3.36 4.04
C ILE A 135 14.41 3.00 3.99
N LEU A 136 13.56 3.89 3.49
CA LEU A 136 12.13 3.64 3.34
C LEU A 136 11.84 2.50 2.35
N LEU A 137 12.57 2.44 1.23
CA LEU A 137 12.42 1.37 0.24
C LEU A 137 12.85 0.01 0.80
N VAL A 138 13.99 -0.04 1.50
CA VAL A 138 14.44 -1.24 2.21
C VAL A 138 13.43 -1.61 3.30
N GLY A 139 12.94 -0.65 4.07
CA GLY A 139 11.90 -0.85 5.07
C GLY A 139 10.62 -1.46 4.47
N MET A 140 10.18 -0.98 3.31
CA MET A 140 9.03 -1.52 2.58
C MET A 140 9.25 -2.97 2.17
N PHE A 141 10.42 -3.27 1.60
CA PHE A 141 10.81 -4.63 1.25
C PHE A 141 10.81 -5.56 2.47
N LEU A 142 11.50 -5.16 3.54
CA LEU A 142 11.64 -5.95 4.77
C LEU A 142 10.32 -6.14 5.51
N CYS A 143 9.46 -5.11 5.52
CA CYS A 143 8.13 -5.18 6.14
C CYS A 143 7.30 -6.31 5.53
N TRP A 144 7.39 -6.51 4.22
CA TRP A 144 6.51 -7.45 3.52
C TRP A 144 7.17 -8.75 3.05
N LEU A 145 8.50 -8.84 3.13
CA LEU A 145 9.26 -10.05 2.84
C LEU A 145 8.80 -11.30 3.64
N PRO A 146 8.51 -11.22 4.96
CA PRO A 146 8.03 -12.38 5.71
C PRO A 146 6.70 -12.94 5.18
N VAL A 147 5.80 -12.08 4.70
CA VAL A 147 4.52 -12.49 4.11
C VAL A 147 4.76 -13.28 2.83
N MET A 148 5.75 -12.90 2.02
CA MET A 148 6.14 -13.63 0.81
C MET A 148 6.84 -14.95 1.13
N GLN A 149 7.81 -14.92 2.04
CA GLN A 149 8.67 -16.08 2.34
C GLN A 149 8.00 -17.16 3.19
N LYS A 150 6.97 -16.84 3.98
CA LYS A 150 6.27 -17.81 4.83
C LYS A 150 5.74 -19.01 4.04
N SER A 151 5.49 -18.84 2.75
CA SER A 151 4.94 -19.90 1.92
C SER A 151 5.99 -20.58 1.05
N GLN A 152 6.83 -19.82 0.35
CA GLN A 152 7.94 -20.36 -0.43
C GLN A 152 9.11 -19.37 -0.44
N PRO A 153 10.35 -19.83 -0.29
CA PRO A 153 11.51 -18.95 -0.13
C PRO A 153 11.85 -18.13 -1.39
N TYR A 154 11.54 -18.63 -2.59
CA TYR A 154 11.85 -17.97 -3.85
C TYR A 154 10.98 -16.73 -4.15
N PHE A 155 9.85 -16.55 -3.47
CA PHE A 155 9.06 -15.32 -3.61
C PHE A 155 9.75 -14.08 -3.03
N GLY A 156 10.70 -14.26 -2.11
CA GLY A 156 11.51 -13.15 -1.60
C GLY A 156 12.38 -12.51 -2.70
N PRO A 157 13.26 -13.28 -3.35
CA PRO A 157 14.01 -12.85 -4.52
C PRO A 157 13.13 -12.29 -5.65
N ALA A 158 12.00 -12.94 -5.96
CA ALA A 158 11.07 -12.44 -6.98
C ALA A 158 10.47 -11.08 -6.60
N TYR A 159 10.09 -10.89 -5.34
CA TYR A 159 9.61 -9.60 -4.84
C TYR A 159 10.71 -8.53 -4.93
N LEU A 160 11.95 -8.85 -4.55
CA LEU A 160 13.08 -7.93 -4.69
C LEU A 160 13.30 -7.52 -6.15
N PHE A 161 13.28 -8.48 -7.07
CA PHE A 161 13.40 -8.21 -8.50
C PHE A 161 12.28 -7.31 -9.00
N LEU A 162 11.02 -7.61 -8.68
CA LEU A 162 9.87 -6.77 -9.04
C LEU A 162 9.97 -5.37 -8.44
N LEU A 163 10.47 -5.24 -7.21
CA LEU A 163 10.60 -3.95 -6.53
C LEU A 163 11.65 -3.08 -7.21
N LEU A 164 12.83 -3.64 -7.48
CA LEU A 164 13.91 -2.92 -8.13
C LEU A 164 13.54 -2.59 -9.58
N THR A 165 12.90 -3.50 -10.31
CA THR A 165 12.52 -3.26 -11.71
C THR A 165 11.21 -2.48 -11.87
N ALA A 166 10.58 -1.99 -10.80
CA ALA A 166 9.32 -1.26 -10.91
C ALA A 166 9.54 0.18 -11.39
N PHE A 167 8.94 0.55 -12.52
CA PHE A 167 8.86 1.94 -12.95
C PHE A 167 8.31 2.90 -11.87
N PRO A 168 7.22 2.60 -11.11
CA PRO A 168 6.70 3.56 -10.13
C PRO A 168 7.67 3.82 -8.97
N VAL A 169 8.56 2.86 -8.64
CA VAL A 169 9.60 3.02 -7.61
C VAL A 169 10.70 3.95 -8.10
N LEU A 170 11.19 3.76 -9.33
CA LEU A 170 12.18 4.65 -9.93
C LEU A 170 11.62 6.05 -10.20
N HIS A 171 10.34 6.15 -10.59
CA HIS A 171 9.64 7.43 -10.72
C HIS A 171 9.54 8.15 -9.37
N ASN A 172 9.19 7.44 -8.30
CA ASN A 172 9.20 8.00 -6.94
C ASN A 172 10.59 8.54 -6.57
N PHE A 173 11.65 7.77 -6.88
CA PHE A 173 13.02 8.18 -6.62
C PHE A 173 13.42 9.41 -7.46
N LYS A 174 13.15 9.42 -8.78
CA LYS A 174 13.43 10.60 -9.61
C LYS A 174 12.76 11.87 -9.07
N TRP A 175 11.49 11.79 -8.67
CA TRP A 175 10.76 12.95 -8.20
C TRP A 175 11.02 13.28 -6.74
N GLY A 176 11.58 12.35 -5.94
CA GLY A 176 11.78 12.55 -4.51
C GLY A 176 10.46 12.55 -3.74
N GLN A 177 9.52 11.70 -4.15
CA GLN A 177 8.15 11.67 -3.65
C GLN A 177 8.01 10.91 -2.34
N VAL A 178 6.94 11.19 -1.60
CA VAL A 178 6.64 10.53 -0.31
C VAL A 178 5.88 9.22 -0.45
N SER A 179 5.61 8.73 -1.65
CA SER A 179 4.72 7.58 -1.82
C SER A 179 5.28 6.31 -1.20
N VAL A 180 6.60 6.08 -1.29
CA VAL A 180 7.23 4.92 -0.60
C VAL A 180 7.03 5.01 0.92
N MET A 181 7.12 6.21 1.50
CA MET A 181 6.83 6.43 2.93
C MET A 181 5.38 6.12 3.28
N ILE A 182 4.43 6.63 2.48
CA ILE A 182 2.99 6.40 2.68
C ILE A 182 2.67 4.91 2.55
N THR A 183 3.18 4.23 1.53
CA THR A 183 2.96 2.80 1.33
C THR A 183 3.58 1.96 2.44
N LEU A 184 4.81 2.28 2.89
CA LEU A 184 5.41 1.63 4.05
C LEU A 184 4.56 1.82 5.31
N ALA A 185 4.08 3.04 5.59
CA ALA A 185 3.21 3.30 6.74
C ALA A 185 1.90 2.48 6.68
N ILE A 186 1.28 2.36 5.49
CA ILE A 186 0.09 1.51 5.29
C ILE A 186 0.41 0.03 5.50
N PHE A 187 1.57 -0.46 5.03
CA PHE A 187 2.01 -1.85 5.26
C PHE A 187 2.29 -2.11 6.74
N LEU A 188 2.97 -1.19 7.44
CA LEU A 188 3.17 -1.28 8.87
C LEU A 188 1.84 -1.28 9.62
N ALA A 189 0.89 -0.43 9.23
CA ALA A 189 -0.46 -0.45 9.81
C ALA A 189 -1.15 -1.81 9.63
N MET A 190 -1.06 -2.39 8.43
CA MET A 190 -1.60 -3.70 8.13
C MET A 190 -0.98 -4.81 8.99
N GLU A 191 0.36 -4.89 9.05
CA GLU A 191 1.09 -5.95 9.77
C GLU A 191 0.99 -5.80 11.30
N LEU A 192 1.05 -4.58 11.82
CA LEU A 192 0.89 -4.31 13.25
C LEU A 192 -0.53 -4.65 13.72
N TYR A 193 -1.55 -4.35 12.91
CA TYR A 193 -2.92 -4.72 13.22
C TYR A 193 -3.10 -6.24 13.28
N GLN A 194 -2.51 -6.98 12.33
CA GLN A 194 -2.50 -8.45 12.36
C GLN A 194 -1.79 -9.00 13.59
N SER A 195 -0.73 -8.32 14.02
CA SER A 195 0.04 -8.65 15.23
C SER A 195 -0.62 -8.16 16.52
N ARG A 196 -1.89 -7.74 16.48
CA ARG A 196 -2.68 -7.22 17.62
C ARG A 196 -2.15 -5.92 18.24
N GLN A 197 -1.22 -5.23 17.58
CA GLN A 197 -0.69 -3.92 17.98
C GLN A 197 -1.51 -2.80 17.32
N TRP A 198 -2.82 -2.80 17.57
CA TRP A 198 -3.80 -1.97 16.86
C TRP A 198 -3.61 -0.46 17.10
N VAL A 199 -3.06 -0.04 18.25
CA VAL A 199 -2.76 1.37 18.54
C VAL A 199 -1.69 1.90 17.59
N TRP A 200 -0.56 1.19 17.47
CA TRP A 200 0.52 1.58 16.55
C TRP A 200 0.08 1.47 15.10
N ALA A 201 -0.75 0.47 14.76
CA ALA A 201 -1.35 0.39 13.45
C ALA A 201 -2.20 1.62 13.11
N ALA A 202 -3.01 2.09 14.07
CA ALA A 202 -3.81 3.30 13.92
C ALA A 202 -2.92 4.54 13.77
N PHE A 203 -1.82 4.64 14.52
CA PHE A 203 -0.82 5.71 14.37
C PHE A 203 -0.24 5.76 12.95
N PHE A 204 0.27 4.64 12.42
CA PHE A 204 0.88 4.63 11.08
C PHE A 204 -0.15 4.95 9.99
N LEU A 205 -1.39 4.48 10.12
CA LEU A 205 -2.45 4.85 9.19
C LEU A 205 -2.78 6.35 9.29
N ALA A 206 -2.94 6.90 10.50
CA ALA A 206 -3.16 8.33 10.71
C ALA A 206 -2.00 9.18 10.18
N PHE A 207 -0.75 8.75 10.37
CA PHE A 207 0.45 9.37 9.82
C PHE A 207 0.40 9.44 8.29
N SER A 208 0.01 8.34 7.62
CA SER A 208 -0.13 8.33 6.17
C SER A 208 -1.19 9.32 5.67
N VAL A 209 -2.32 9.43 6.38
CA VAL A 209 -3.42 10.37 6.10
C VAL A 209 -3.01 11.83 6.37
N ALA A 210 -2.22 12.05 7.43
CA ALA A 210 -1.69 13.35 7.74
C ALA A 210 -0.71 13.83 6.68
N PHE A 211 -0.02 12.95 5.95
CA PHE A 211 0.80 13.35 4.79
C PHE A 211 -0.03 13.70 3.56
N LYS A 212 -0.85 12.76 3.09
CA LYS A 212 -1.77 12.93 1.96
C LYS A 212 -3.14 12.43 2.36
N PHE A 213 -4.21 13.00 1.82
CA PHE A 213 -5.56 12.64 2.24
C PHE A 213 -6.05 11.27 1.72
N TYR A 214 -5.59 10.82 0.54
CA TYR A 214 -6.15 9.62 -0.09
C TYR A 214 -6.05 8.32 0.75
N PRO A 215 -5.03 8.08 1.60
CA PRO A 215 -4.97 6.91 2.48
C PRO A 215 -6.12 6.83 3.50
N VAL A 216 -6.97 7.86 3.63
CA VAL A 216 -8.13 7.80 4.52
C VAL A 216 -9.07 6.65 4.15
N ILE A 217 -9.12 6.25 2.86
CA ILE A 217 -9.99 5.15 2.41
C ILE A 217 -9.67 3.81 3.10
N PHE A 218 -8.46 3.63 3.64
CA PHE A 218 -8.09 2.40 4.34
C PHE A 218 -8.81 2.23 5.68
N ILE A 219 -9.40 3.32 6.22
CA ILE A 219 -10.24 3.24 7.40
C ILE A 219 -11.52 2.41 7.16
N LEU A 220 -11.98 2.31 5.90
CA LEU A 220 -13.22 1.62 5.53
C LEU A 220 -13.21 0.16 5.97
N TYR A 221 -12.06 -0.53 5.90
CA TYR A 221 -11.94 -1.89 6.42
C TYR A 221 -12.35 -1.99 7.89
N PHE A 222 -11.86 -1.06 8.71
CA PHE A 222 -12.08 -1.04 10.16
C PHE A 222 -13.50 -0.57 10.51
N VAL A 223 -14.07 0.33 9.70
CA VAL A 223 -15.49 0.72 9.78
C VAL A 223 -16.38 -0.50 9.53
N PHE A 224 -16.16 -1.24 8.45
CA PHE A 224 -16.94 -2.45 8.15
C PHE A 224 -16.72 -3.57 9.17
N LYS A 225 -15.52 -3.65 9.77
CA LYS A 225 -15.24 -4.53 10.91
C LYS A 225 -15.84 -4.05 12.24
N ARG A 226 -16.34 -2.81 12.30
CA ARG A 226 -16.83 -2.16 13.52
C ARG A 226 -15.78 -2.17 14.64
N ASP A 227 -14.49 -2.03 14.31
CA ASP A 227 -13.42 -1.98 15.30
C ASP A 227 -13.32 -0.56 15.91
N VAL A 228 -14.24 -0.27 16.82
CA VAL A 228 -14.35 1.04 17.47
C VAL A 228 -13.08 1.46 18.21
N LYS A 229 -12.29 0.50 18.72
CA LYS A 229 -11.03 0.78 19.42
C LYS A 229 -9.99 1.30 18.45
N PHE A 230 -9.80 0.61 17.33
CA PHE A 230 -8.92 1.08 16.26
C PHE A 230 -9.36 2.44 15.72
N LEU A 231 -10.66 2.61 15.44
CA LEU A 231 -11.21 3.86 14.91
C LEU A 231 -10.98 5.04 15.86
N ALA A 232 -11.22 4.86 17.16
CA ALA A 232 -10.98 5.89 18.16
C ALA A 232 -9.49 6.28 18.22
N ALA A 233 -8.57 5.30 18.28
CA ALA A 233 -7.13 5.59 18.25
C ALA A 233 -6.71 6.30 16.96
N PHE A 234 -7.25 5.89 15.80
CA PHE A 234 -6.98 6.54 14.53
C PHE A 234 -7.42 8.01 14.54
N ILE A 235 -8.64 8.30 15.03
CA ILE A 235 -9.15 9.68 15.14
C ILE A 235 -8.27 10.51 16.08
N ILE A 236 -7.87 9.96 17.23
CA ILE A 236 -6.97 10.64 18.17
C ILE A 236 -5.64 10.98 17.49
N PHE A 237 -4.98 10.01 16.86
CA PHE A 237 -3.71 10.28 16.18
C PHE A 237 -3.87 11.22 14.99
N LEU A 238 -4.94 11.11 14.22
CA LEU A 238 -5.20 12.03 13.10
C LEU A 238 -5.44 13.46 13.61
N PHE A 239 -6.16 13.64 14.71
CA PHE A 239 -6.35 14.94 15.34
C PHE A 239 -5.02 15.50 15.87
N LEU A 240 -4.21 14.67 16.54
CA LEU A 240 -2.90 15.07 17.04
C LEU A 240 -1.96 15.50 15.91
N LEU A 241 -1.81 14.67 14.88
CA LEU A 241 -0.90 14.92 13.77
C LEU A 241 -1.43 16.04 12.85
N GLY A 242 -2.72 16.03 12.52
CA GLY A 242 -3.31 16.97 11.57
C GLY A 242 -3.66 18.33 12.14
N ILE A 243 -3.97 18.44 13.44
CA ILE A 243 -4.44 19.69 14.05
C ILE A 243 -3.52 20.14 15.18
N VAL A 244 -3.31 19.30 16.20
CA VAL A 244 -2.60 19.74 17.43
C VAL A 244 -1.15 20.11 17.14
N ILE A 245 -0.38 19.25 16.49
CA ILE A 245 1.02 19.53 16.17
C ILE A 245 1.12 20.78 15.28
N PRO A 246 0.41 20.89 14.13
CA PRO A 246 0.42 22.12 13.36
C PRO A 246 0.03 23.38 14.14
N ALA A 247 -1.01 23.32 14.97
CA ALA A 247 -1.46 24.45 15.77
C ALA A 247 -0.43 24.88 16.81
N VAL A 248 0.30 23.94 17.43
CA VAL A 248 1.37 24.25 18.39
C VAL A 248 2.54 24.95 17.70
N PHE A 249 2.95 24.49 16.51
CA PHE A 249 4.13 25.02 15.83
C PHE A 249 3.84 26.31 15.02
N ASN A 250 2.70 26.37 14.33
CA ASN A 250 2.37 27.48 13.44
C ASN A 250 1.35 28.46 14.03
N GLY A 251 0.61 28.05 15.06
CA GLY A 251 -0.60 28.73 15.54
C GLY A 251 -1.86 28.11 14.94
N PHE A 252 -2.97 28.19 15.68
CA PHE A 252 -4.25 27.59 15.27
C PHE A 252 -4.83 28.25 14.00
N GLU A 253 -4.96 29.58 13.98
CA GLU A 253 -5.50 30.31 12.83
C GLU A 253 -4.67 30.10 11.54
N PRO A 254 -3.32 30.22 11.55
CA PRO A 254 -2.51 29.89 10.38
C PRO A 254 -2.67 28.44 9.91
N THR A 255 -2.81 27.49 10.81
CA THR A 255 -3.06 26.08 10.46
C THR A 255 -4.36 25.92 9.66
N ILE A 256 -5.45 26.54 10.11
CA ILE A 256 -6.73 26.51 9.39
C ILE A 256 -6.61 27.21 8.03
N SER A 257 -5.97 28.38 7.99
CA SER A 257 -5.72 29.13 6.75
C SER A 257 -4.90 28.33 5.73
N PHE A 258 -3.92 27.55 6.19
CA PHE A 258 -3.13 26.66 5.37
C PHE A 258 -4.01 25.59 4.71
N TYR A 259 -4.88 24.91 5.48
CA TYR A 259 -5.82 23.92 4.95
C TYR A 259 -6.80 24.54 3.95
N LEU A 260 -7.38 25.70 4.26
CA LEU A 260 -8.28 26.41 3.35
C LEU A 260 -7.56 26.81 2.05
N SER A 261 -6.28 27.18 2.13
CA SER A 261 -5.45 27.48 0.96
C SER A 261 -5.22 26.26 0.09
N ILE A 262 -4.95 25.09 0.67
CA ILE A 262 -4.84 23.83 -0.09
C ILE A 262 -6.18 23.50 -0.75
N LEU A 263 -7.30 23.61 -0.03
CA LEU A 263 -8.63 23.30 -0.57
C LEU A 263 -8.99 24.23 -1.75
N LYS A 264 -8.78 25.54 -1.59
CA LYS A 264 -9.00 26.52 -2.67
C LYS A 264 -8.13 26.23 -3.90
N LYS A 265 -6.84 25.90 -3.70
CA LYS A 265 -5.92 25.55 -4.79
C LYS A 265 -6.23 24.19 -5.41
N GLY A 266 -6.65 23.21 -4.61
CA GLY A 266 -6.94 21.83 -5.02
C GLY A 266 -8.18 21.72 -5.89
N VAL A 267 -9.19 22.56 -5.68
CA VAL A 267 -10.35 22.70 -6.58
C VAL A 267 -9.94 23.21 -7.97
N GLY A 268 -8.81 23.91 -8.07
CA GLY A 268 -8.27 24.46 -9.32
C GLY A 268 -7.08 23.69 -9.91
N PHE A 269 -6.77 22.47 -9.45
CA PHE A 269 -5.68 21.68 -10.03
C PHE A 269 -6.07 21.22 -11.45
N SER A 270 -5.80 22.06 -12.44
CA SER A 270 -6.05 21.76 -13.84
C SER A 270 -5.01 20.77 -14.34
N ASN A 271 -5.45 19.55 -14.65
CA ASN A 271 -4.65 18.57 -15.39
C ASN A 271 -4.53 19.02 -16.86
N THR A 272 -3.84 20.15 -17.10
CA THR A 272 -3.64 20.74 -18.42
C THR A 272 -2.17 20.70 -18.80
N GLY A 273 -1.85 20.41 -20.05
CA GLY A 273 -0.47 20.39 -20.56
C GLY A 273 0.30 19.10 -20.26
N SER A 274 1.63 19.20 -20.11
CA SER A 274 2.54 18.07 -19.89
C SER A 274 2.23 17.30 -18.60
N ASP A 275 1.79 18.00 -17.56
CA ASP A 275 1.41 17.38 -16.28
C ASP A 275 0.20 16.46 -16.45
N ALA A 276 -0.68 16.71 -17.43
CA ALA A 276 -1.79 15.83 -17.72
C ALA A 276 -1.35 14.45 -18.26
N ILE A 277 -0.17 14.36 -18.90
CA ILE A 277 0.33 13.13 -19.53
C ILE A 277 0.67 12.08 -18.46
N ASN A 278 1.24 12.50 -17.34
CA ASN A 278 1.63 11.61 -16.25
C ASN A 278 0.50 11.29 -15.27
N SER A 279 -0.66 11.93 -15.41
CA SER A 279 -1.82 11.59 -14.60
C SER A 279 -2.36 10.22 -15.02
N LEU A 280 -2.46 9.33 -14.03
CA LEU A 280 -3.03 7.99 -14.13
C LEU A 280 -4.47 7.93 -13.61
N TYR A 281 -5.09 9.10 -13.40
CA TYR A 281 -6.52 9.18 -13.11
C TYR A 281 -7.33 8.65 -14.29
N PHE A 282 -8.27 7.73 -14.03
CA PHE A 282 -9.00 6.98 -15.05
C PHE A 282 -9.56 7.86 -16.20
N PRO A 283 -10.30 8.96 -15.93
CA PRO A 283 -10.78 9.85 -16.98
C PRO A 283 -9.67 10.44 -17.85
N ASN A 284 -8.54 10.84 -17.26
CA ASN A 284 -7.41 11.40 -18.01
C ASN A 284 -6.79 10.37 -18.95
N VAL A 285 -6.60 9.14 -18.48
CA VAL A 285 -6.04 8.05 -19.30
C VAL A 285 -6.94 7.77 -20.51
N ILE A 286 -8.26 7.64 -20.29
CA ILE A 286 -9.19 7.35 -21.38
C ILE A 286 -9.31 8.51 -22.37
N LEU A 287 -9.41 9.75 -21.89
CA LEU A 287 -9.52 10.92 -22.77
C LEU A 287 -8.28 11.12 -23.64
N ARG A 288 -7.07 10.89 -23.09
CA ARG A 288 -5.83 10.92 -23.88
C ARG A 288 -5.85 9.90 -25.01
N LEU A 289 -6.33 8.67 -24.75
CA LEU A 289 -6.39 7.61 -25.76
C LEU A 289 -7.38 7.89 -26.89
N VAL A 290 -8.46 8.64 -26.61
CA VAL A 290 -9.47 9.00 -27.63
C VAL A 290 -9.25 10.40 -28.21
N GLY A 291 -8.15 11.08 -27.87
CA GLY A 291 -7.81 12.41 -28.37
C GLY A 291 -8.79 13.51 -27.93
N LYS A 292 -9.38 13.40 -26.73
CA LYS A 292 -10.31 14.39 -26.17
C LYS A 292 -9.67 15.17 -25.02
N ASP A 293 -10.15 16.40 -24.83
CA ASP A 293 -9.71 17.27 -23.74
C ASP A 293 -10.44 16.99 -22.41
N SER A 294 -9.84 17.47 -21.32
CA SER A 294 -10.38 17.37 -19.96
C SER A 294 -11.57 18.32 -19.70
N GLY A 295 -11.84 19.26 -20.60
CA GLY A 295 -13.00 20.16 -20.55
C GLY A 295 -14.30 19.56 -21.10
N SER A 296 -14.21 18.45 -21.85
CA SER A 296 -15.37 17.81 -22.47
C SER A 296 -16.37 17.21 -21.46
N ILE A 297 -17.65 17.13 -21.86
CA ILE A 297 -18.71 16.38 -21.13
C ILE A 297 -18.32 14.91 -20.87
N TRP A 298 -17.41 14.36 -21.68
CA TRP A 298 -16.86 13.01 -21.53
C TRP A 298 -16.04 12.87 -20.25
N PHE A 299 -15.32 13.91 -19.82
CA PHE A 299 -14.59 13.89 -18.56
C PHE A 299 -15.52 13.59 -17.39
N GLN A 300 -16.61 14.35 -17.23
CA GLN A 300 -17.59 14.16 -16.16
C GLN A 300 -18.22 12.76 -16.20
N ARG A 301 -18.60 12.27 -17.39
CA ARG A 301 -19.15 10.91 -17.55
C ARG A 301 -18.15 9.83 -17.12
N LEU A 302 -16.88 9.99 -17.49
CA LEU A 302 -15.81 9.07 -17.07
C LEU A 302 -15.51 9.19 -15.58
N GLN A 303 -15.60 10.38 -14.98
CA GLN A 303 -15.48 10.56 -13.54
C GLN A 303 -16.57 9.77 -12.79
N ILE A 304 -17.83 9.90 -13.23
CA ILE A 304 -18.96 9.14 -12.66
C ILE A 304 -18.67 7.64 -12.78
N LEU A 305 -18.25 7.16 -13.96
CA LEU A 305 -17.90 5.76 -14.16
C LEU A 305 -16.75 5.30 -13.24
N GLY A 306 -15.71 6.14 -13.07
CA GLY A 306 -14.64 5.90 -12.11
C GLY A 306 -15.16 5.75 -10.68
N PHE A 307 -16.04 6.65 -10.24
CA PHE A 307 -16.67 6.54 -8.92
C PHE A 307 -17.52 5.28 -8.77
N VAL A 308 -18.21 4.83 -9.82
CA VAL A 308 -18.96 3.56 -9.82
C VAL A 308 -18.01 2.37 -9.62
N VAL A 309 -16.85 2.34 -10.30
CA VAL A 309 -15.83 1.30 -10.11
C VAL A 309 -15.27 1.34 -8.68
N ALA A 310 -14.95 2.53 -8.16
CA ALA A 310 -14.47 2.69 -6.79
C ALA A 310 -15.52 2.24 -5.75
N ALA A 311 -16.79 2.57 -5.96
CA ALA A 311 -17.89 2.13 -5.10
C ALA A 311 -18.06 0.61 -5.14
N ALA A 312 -17.98 -0.01 -6.32
CA ALA A 312 -18.02 -1.46 -6.45
C ALA A 312 -16.87 -2.13 -5.69
N ASN A 313 -15.65 -1.57 -5.75
CA ASN A 313 -14.51 -2.06 -4.98
C ASN A 313 -14.73 -1.88 -3.46
N ILE A 314 -15.31 -0.76 -3.02
CA ILE A 314 -15.66 -0.54 -1.60
C ILE A 314 -16.69 -1.56 -1.11
N LEU A 315 -17.72 -1.85 -1.91
CA LEU A 315 -18.69 -2.90 -1.61
C LEU A 315 -18.01 -4.27 -1.51
N LEU A 316 -17.08 -4.59 -2.42
CA LEU A 316 -16.29 -5.81 -2.33
C LEU A 316 -15.43 -5.85 -1.06
N VAL A 317 -14.80 -4.73 -0.68
CA VAL A 317 -14.06 -4.59 0.57
C VAL A 317 -14.96 -4.86 1.78
N MET A 318 -16.19 -4.35 1.80
CA MET A 318 -17.17 -4.64 2.85
C MET A 318 -17.47 -6.15 2.95
N PHE A 319 -17.73 -6.82 1.83
CA PHE A 319 -17.96 -8.27 1.83
C PHE A 319 -16.72 -9.05 2.31
N VAL A 320 -15.53 -8.71 1.81
CA VAL A 320 -14.28 -9.33 2.25
C VAL A 320 -14.03 -9.09 3.74
N ALA A 321 -14.21 -7.86 4.23
CA ALA A 321 -14.00 -7.51 5.63
C ALA A 321 -14.93 -8.29 6.58
N THR A 322 -16.20 -8.48 6.20
CA THR A 322 -17.20 -9.21 6.99
C THR A 322 -17.15 -10.73 6.80
N SER A 323 -16.36 -11.23 5.85
CA SER A 323 -16.19 -12.65 5.58
C SER A 323 -15.20 -13.37 6.53
N ASN A 324 -15.18 -14.71 6.44
CA ASN A 324 -14.17 -15.57 7.07
C ASN A 324 -13.00 -15.91 6.13
N LEU A 325 -12.85 -15.16 5.04
CA LEU A 325 -11.75 -15.39 4.09
C LEU A 325 -10.39 -15.27 4.77
N ALA A 326 -9.51 -16.22 4.43
CA ALA A 326 -8.10 -16.11 4.75
C ALA A 326 -7.56 -14.81 4.13
N ARG A 327 -6.71 -14.10 4.87
CA ARG A 327 -6.05 -12.88 4.38
C ARG A 327 -7.00 -11.76 3.95
N ARG A 328 -8.21 -11.73 4.54
CA ARG A 328 -9.20 -10.67 4.28
C ARG A 328 -8.63 -9.25 4.40
N LEU A 329 -7.70 -9.01 5.32
CA LEU A 329 -7.08 -7.68 5.48
C LEU A 329 -6.23 -7.31 4.27
N GLN A 330 -5.33 -8.20 3.81
CA GLN A 330 -4.51 -7.97 2.62
C GLN A 330 -5.37 -7.78 1.37
N TRP A 331 -6.42 -8.58 1.20
CA TRP A 331 -7.36 -8.42 0.09
C TRP A 331 -8.08 -7.08 0.12
N SER A 332 -8.58 -6.66 1.28
CA SER A 332 -9.21 -5.36 1.43
C SER A 332 -8.24 -4.22 1.11
N PHE A 333 -7.01 -4.28 1.62
CA PHE A 333 -6.00 -3.25 1.37
C PHE A 333 -5.57 -3.22 -0.11
N LEU A 334 -5.42 -4.39 -0.75
CA LEU A 334 -5.19 -4.46 -2.20
C LEU A 334 -6.28 -3.71 -2.96
N LEU A 335 -7.55 -4.06 -2.73
CA LEU A 335 -8.70 -3.48 -3.41
C LEU A 335 -8.75 -1.96 -3.23
N LEU A 336 -8.42 -1.46 -2.03
CA LEU A 336 -8.36 -0.04 -1.74
C LEU A 336 -7.23 0.66 -2.49
N PHE A 337 -6.01 0.09 -2.51
CA PHE A 337 -4.90 0.61 -3.31
C PHE A 337 -5.27 0.69 -4.80
N VAL A 338 -5.74 -0.41 -5.39
CA VAL A 338 -6.07 -0.43 -6.81
C VAL A 338 -7.29 0.42 -7.18
N SER A 339 -8.04 0.92 -6.19
CA SER A 339 -9.15 1.86 -6.39
C SER A 339 -8.69 3.31 -6.54
N ILE A 340 -7.50 3.68 -6.05
CA ILE A 340 -6.97 5.06 -6.04
C ILE A 340 -7.15 5.78 -7.39
N PRO A 341 -6.80 5.18 -8.55
CA PRO A 341 -6.84 5.87 -9.84
C PRO A 341 -8.26 6.18 -10.33
N PHE A 342 -9.29 5.62 -9.69
CA PHE A 342 -10.68 5.82 -10.09
C PHE A 342 -11.35 6.99 -9.35
N PHE A 343 -10.78 7.48 -8.25
CA PHE A 343 -11.35 8.58 -7.47
C PHE A 343 -10.36 9.69 -7.10
N VAL A 344 -9.03 9.47 -7.24
CA VAL A 344 -8.01 10.49 -6.97
C VAL A 344 -7.56 11.14 -8.28
N SER A 345 -7.95 12.39 -8.51
CA SER A 345 -7.63 13.16 -9.73
C SER A 345 -6.13 13.41 -9.93
N THR A 346 -5.35 13.38 -8.85
CA THR A 346 -3.89 13.55 -8.81
C THR A 346 -3.15 12.21 -8.67
N SER A 347 -3.70 11.13 -9.23
CA SER A 347 -3.05 9.83 -9.23
C SER A 347 -1.83 9.84 -10.16
N TRP A 348 -0.62 9.93 -9.60
CA TRP A 348 0.65 9.97 -10.33
C TRP A 348 1.33 8.61 -10.39
N ALA A 349 2.30 8.41 -11.27
CA ALA A 349 3.06 7.15 -11.40
C ALA A 349 3.62 6.62 -10.07
N HIS A 350 4.23 7.49 -9.26
CA HIS A 350 4.75 7.12 -7.96
C HIS A 350 3.68 6.73 -6.92
N TYR A 351 2.36 6.90 -7.16
CA TYR A 351 1.32 6.42 -6.23
C TYR A 351 1.22 4.88 -6.26
N PHE A 352 1.79 4.24 -7.28
CA PHE A 352 1.71 2.82 -7.56
C PHE A 352 2.92 2.04 -7.06
N VAL A 353 3.73 2.61 -6.16
CA VAL A 353 4.89 1.93 -5.54
C VAL A 353 4.52 0.66 -4.76
N TYR A 354 3.23 0.44 -4.48
CA TYR A 354 2.70 -0.79 -3.89
C TYR A 354 2.63 -1.96 -4.87
N LEU A 355 2.63 -1.71 -6.19
CA LEU A 355 2.40 -2.73 -7.22
C LEU A 355 3.34 -3.93 -7.12
N PRO A 356 4.68 -3.78 -6.99
CA PRO A 356 5.59 -4.92 -6.93
C PRO A 356 5.23 -5.93 -5.85
N ALA A 357 4.78 -5.39 -4.72
CA ALA A 357 4.56 -6.17 -3.53
C ALA A 357 3.20 -6.88 -3.58
N PHE A 358 2.16 -6.21 -4.10
CA PHE A 358 0.88 -6.87 -4.38
C PHE A 358 0.92 -7.82 -5.58
N LEU A 359 1.77 -7.59 -6.58
CA LEU A 359 1.97 -8.53 -7.69
C LEU A 359 2.65 -9.80 -7.21
N ALA A 360 3.74 -9.68 -6.43
CA ALA A 360 4.38 -10.84 -5.80
C ALA A 360 3.38 -11.61 -4.93
N TRP A 361 2.58 -10.91 -4.14
CA TRP A 361 1.54 -11.52 -3.32
C TRP A 361 0.42 -12.18 -4.12
N ALA A 362 -0.06 -11.54 -5.19
CA ALA A 362 -1.14 -12.07 -6.02
C ALA A 362 -0.69 -13.34 -6.75
N VAL A 363 0.52 -13.35 -7.34
CA VAL A 363 1.11 -14.57 -7.92
C VAL A 363 1.18 -15.68 -6.86
N PHE A 364 1.62 -15.34 -5.65
CA PHE A 364 1.63 -16.28 -4.54
C PHE A 364 0.23 -16.85 -4.21
N VAL A 365 -0.81 -16.01 -4.11
CA VAL A 365 -2.15 -16.49 -3.75
C VAL A 365 -2.75 -17.33 -4.88
N VAL A 366 -2.60 -16.85 -6.11
CA VAL A 366 -3.14 -17.48 -7.33
C VAL A 366 -2.51 -18.86 -7.55
N THR A 367 -1.20 -19.03 -7.34
CA THR A 367 -0.51 -20.34 -7.45
C THR A 367 -1.01 -21.42 -6.50
N LYS A 368 -1.70 -21.05 -5.40
CA LYS A 368 -2.32 -22.02 -4.46
C LYS A 368 -3.78 -22.37 -4.78
N SER A 369 -4.42 -21.65 -5.70
CA SER A 369 -5.80 -21.90 -6.12
C SER A 369 -5.84 -22.88 -7.30
N ASN A 370 -6.98 -23.52 -7.57
CA ASN A 370 -7.20 -24.21 -8.85
C ASN A 370 -7.30 -23.13 -9.95
N LEU A 371 -6.27 -23.06 -10.78
CA LEU A 371 -5.97 -21.93 -11.64
C LEU A 371 -6.82 -21.88 -12.91
N SER A 372 -7.15 -20.67 -13.35
CA SER A 372 -7.45 -20.39 -14.76
C SER A 372 -6.23 -19.71 -15.40
N PHE A 373 -5.84 -20.17 -16.59
CA PHE A 373 -4.74 -19.60 -17.40
C PHE A 373 -4.86 -18.08 -17.56
N VAL A 374 -6.09 -17.56 -17.61
CA VAL A 374 -6.42 -16.13 -17.66
C VAL A 374 -5.77 -15.32 -16.53
N LYS A 375 -5.76 -15.83 -15.29
CA LYS A 375 -5.17 -15.11 -14.14
C LYS A 375 -3.66 -14.89 -14.33
N TYR A 376 -2.94 -15.86 -14.89
CA TYR A 376 -1.51 -15.71 -15.16
C TYR A 376 -1.24 -14.67 -16.24
N ILE A 377 -2.05 -14.66 -17.31
CA ILE A 377 -1.94 -13.63 -18.35
C ILE A 377 -2.12 -12.23 -17.75
N LEU A 378 -3.17 -12.03 -16.94
CA LEU A 378 -3.43 -10.73 -16.30
C LEU A 378 -2.24 -10.29 -15.42
N LEU A 379 -1.72 -11.19 -14.58
CA LEU A 379 -0.59 -10.87 -13.70
C LEU A 379 0.71 -10.65 -14.50
N PHE A 380 0.95 -11.42 -15.55
CA PHE A 380 2.10 -11.25 -16.44
C PHE A 380 2.10 -9.85 -17.08
N PHE A 381 1.00 -9.46 -17.73
CA PHE A 381 0.91 -8.14 -18.33
C PHE A 381 0.90 -7.01 -17.30
N SER A 382 0.35 -7.24 -16.10
CA SER A 382 0.45 -6.29 -15.01
C SER A 382 1.91 -6.06 -14.58
N MET A 383 2.69 -7.12 -14.40
CA MET A 383 4.13 -7.04 -14.14
C MET A 383 4.87 -6.34 -15.27
N LEU A 384 4.65 -6.75 -16.52
CA LEU A 384 5.28 -6.16 -17.70
C LEU A 384 5.05 -4.66 -17.78
N PHE A 385 3.78 -4.22 -17.71
CA PHE A 385 3.42 -2.81 -17.81
C PHE A 385 3.92 -1.97 -16.65
N SER A 386 4.14 -2.54 -15.47
CA SER A 386 4.75 -1.82 -14.33
C SER A 386 6.29 -1.79 -14.35
N SER A 387 6.92 -2.49 -15.29
CA SER A 387 8.38 -2.67 -15.30
C SER A 387 9.12 -1.55 -16.03
N ILE A 388 10.31 -1.23 -15.52
CA ILE A 388 11.26 -0.34 -16.17
C ILE A 388 11.82 -0.91 -17.48
N ILE A 389 11.84 -2.25 -17.59
CA ILE A 389 12.30 -2.94 -18.80
C ILE A 389 11.35 -2.62 -19.96
N PHE A 390 10.04 -2.76 -19.74
CA PHE A 390 9.05 -2.41 -20.75
C PHE A 390 9.07 -0.91 -21.08
N PHE A 391 9.24 -0.06 -20.07
CA PHE A 391 9.44 1.38 -20.27
C PHE A 391 10.62 1.67 -21.23
N ASN A 392 11.78 1.05 -21.02
CA ASN A 392 12.97 1.27 -21.83
C ASN A 392 12.82 0.76 -23.28
N ILE A 393 12.00 -0.27 -23.52
CA ILE A 393 11.67 -0.73 -24.88
C ILE A 393 10.97 0.37 -25.69
N LEU A 394 10.15 1.20 -25.04
CA LEU A 394 9.43 2.29 -25.70
C LEU A 394 10.32 3.52 -25.99
N ARG A 395 11.57 3.53 -25.51
CA ARG A 395 12.63 4.53 -25.72
C ARG A 395 12.34 5.96 -25.25
N HIS A 396 11.09 6.34 -25.03
CA HIS A 396 10.71 7.69 -24.61
C HIS A 396 9.61 7.65 -23.54
N TRP A 397 9.75 8.48 -22.50
CA TRP A 397 8.83 8.47 -21.36
C TRP A 397 7.38 8.80 -21.76
N SER A 398 7.17 9.68 -22.73
CA SER A 398 5.82 10.03 -23.19
C SER A 398 5.14 8.86 -23.91
N ALA A 399 5.88 8.01 -24.63
CA ALA A 399 5.33 6.81 -25.26
C ALA A 399 4.82 5.80 -24.22
N TYR A 400 5.40 5.81 -23.01
CA TYR A 400 4.91 5.04 -21.89
C TYR A 400 3.75 5.73 -21.13
N ALA A 401 3.84 7.04 -20.90
CA ALA A 401 2.90 7.78 -20.08
C ALA A 401 1.56 8.08 -20.80
N ILE A 402 1.61 8.41 -22.10
CA ILE A 402 0.41 8.75 -22.90
C ILE A 402 -0.63 7.62 -22.82
N PRO A 403 -0.29 6.33 -23.11
CA PRO A 403 -1.25 5.23 -22.98
C PRO A 403 -1.65 4.91 -21.55
N GLY A 404 -0.87 5.35 -20.56
CA GLY A 404 -1.12 5.09 -19.14
C GLY A 404 -0.84 3.64 -18.73
N TYR A 405 0.29 3.05 -19.14
CA TYR A 405 0.59 1.63 -18.85
C TYR A 405 0.52 1.25 -17.36
N LEU A 406 0.86 2.16 -16.44
CA LEU A 406 0.66 1.91 -15.01
C LEU A 406 -0.81 1.80 -14.59
N PHE A 407 -1.70 2.59 -15.20
CA PHE A 407 -3.14 2.43 -14.98
C PHE A 407 -3.60 1.04 -15.45
N TRP A 408 -3.15 0.59 -16.62
CA TRP A 408 -3.46 -0.75 -17.14
C TRP A 408 -2.88 -1.85 -16.26
N SER A 409 -1.64 -1.70 -15.79
CA SER A 409 -1.04 -2.62 -14.83
C SER A 409 -1.92 -2.80 -13.59
N ASN A 410 -2.37 -1.68 -13.01
CA ASN A 410 -3.25 -1.67 -11.86
C ASN A 410 -4.63 -2.29 -12.14
N LEU A 411 -5.23 -1.98 -13.29
CA LEU A 411 -6.52 -2.55 -13.71
C LEU A 411 -6.42 -4.07 -13.89
N LEU A 412 -5.36 -4.56 -14.52
CA LEU A 412 -5.13 -6.01 -14.70
C LEU A 412 -4.99 -6.74 -13.35
N LEU A 413 -4.31 -6.12 -12.38
CA LEU A 413 -4.23 -6.64 -11.01
C LEU A 413 -5.60 -6.65 -10.32
N LEU A 414 -6.40 -5.59 -10.49
CA LEU A 414 -7.77 -5.53 -10.00
C LEU A 414 -8.66 -6.64 -10.60
N LEU A 415 -8.58 -6.87 -11.90
CA LEU A 415 -9.32 -7.94 -12.57
C LEU A 415 -8.89 -9.33 -12.06
N ALA A 416 -7.59 -9.55 -11.88
CA ALA A 416 -7.09 -10.79 -11.29
C ALA A 416 -7.61 -10.99 -9.85
N ALA A 417 -7.66 -9.92 -9.04
CA ALA A 417 -8.23 -9.95 -7.71
C ALA A 417 -9.74 -10.30 -7.72
N TYR A 418 -10.50 -9.77 -8.67
CA TYR A 418 -11.93 -10.08 -8.84
C TYR A 418 -12.16 -11.56 -9.18
N LEU A 419 -11.39 -12.09 -10.14
CA LEU A 419 -11.46 -13.50 -10.54
C LEU A 419 -11.07 -14.46 -9.41
N GLU A 420 -10.28 -13.99 -8.44
CA GLU A 420 -9.91 -14.77 -7.25
C GLU A 420 -10.95 -14.65 -6.13
N LEU A 421 -11.38 -13.43 -5.81
CA LEU A 421 -12.20 -13.15 -4.63
C LEU A 421 -13.67 -13.51 -4.80
N VAL A 422 -14.27 -13.20 -5.94
CA VAL A 422 -15.72 -13.36 -6.14
C VAL A 422 -16.18 -14.81 -5.97
N PRO A 423 -15.49 -15.83 -6.54
CA PRO A 423 -15.84 -17.23 -6.31
C PRO A 423 -15.72 -17.63 -4.83
N GLN A 424 -14.66 -17.20 -4.14
CA GLN A 424 -14.43 -17.54 -2.73
C GLN A 424 -15.52 -16.96 -1.81
N LEU A 425 -16.00 -15.74 -2.09
CA LEU A 425 -17.09 -15.12 -1.33
C LEU A 425 -18.41 -15.85 -1.51
N ARG A 426 -18.73 -16.32 -2.73
CA ARG A 426 -19.96 -17.10 -2.98
C ARG A 426 -19.99 -18.38 -2.16
N ILE A 427 -18.88 -19.11 -2.15
CA ILE A 427 -18.72 -20.34 -1.36
C ILE A 427 -18.86 -20.04 0.13
N SER A 428 -18.18 -19.00 0.64
CA SER A 428 -18.26 -18.63 2.06
C SER A 428 -19.69 -18.25 2.49
N ASN A 429 -20.46 -17.58 1.64
CA ASN A 429 -21.84 -17.20 1.95
C ASN A 429 -22.79 -18.41 1.90
N MET A 430 -22.57 -19.33 0.96
CA MET A 430 -23.33 -20.58 0.85
C MET A 430 -23.18 -21.42 2.13
N PHE A 431 -21.97 -21.59 2.65
CA PHE A 431 -21.75 -22.32 3.91
C PHE A 431 -22.45 -21.67 5.11
N ARG A 432 -22.40 -20.34 5.24
CA ARG A 432 -23.14 -19.62 6.30
C ARG A 432 -24.64 -19.83 6.21
N SER A 433 -25.18 -19.85 4.98
CA SER A 433 -26.62 -20.11 4.77
C SER A 433 -27.00 -21.53 5.19
N LEU A 434 -26.17 -22.53 4.84
CA LEU A 434 -26.37 -23.92 5.25
C LEU A 434 -26.27 -24.10 6.77
N GLU A 435 -25.27 -23.52 7.42
CA GLU A 435 -25.14 -23.55 8.90
C GLU A 435 -26.38 -22.98 9.58
N LYS A 436 -26.89 -21.85 9.09
CA LYS A 436 -28.11 -21.22 9.61
C LYS A 436 -29.35 -22.10 9.39
N ASN A 437 -29.49 -22.72 8.22
CA ASN A 437 -30.62 -23.59 7.89
C ASN A 437 -30.59 -24.92 8.66
N MET A 438 -29.41 -25.42 9.01
CA MET A 438 -29.24 -26.64 9.81
C MET A 438 -29.51 -26.42 11.30
N GLY A 439 -29.87 -25.21 11.74
CA GLY A 439 -30.14 -24.93 13.15
C GLY A 439 -28.92 -25.13 14.05
N ILE A 440 -27.71 -25.13 13.48
CA ILE A 440 -26.45 -25.13 14.24
C ILE A 440 -26.28 -23.71 14.78
N ASP A 441 -27.11 -23.37 15.75
CA ASP A 441 -27.03 -22.10 16.45
C ASP A 441 -25.87 -22.22 17.44
N ASN A 442 -24.68 -21.76 17.02
CA ASN A 442 -23.44 -21.73 17.81
C ASN A 442 -23.55 -20.94 19.14
N ARG A 443 -24.76 -20.50 19.53
CA ARG A 443 -25.03 -19.86 20.83
C ARG A 443 -24.93 -20.81 22.01
N ARG A 444 -24.98 -22.14 21.83
CA ARG A 444 -24.93 -23.08 22.97
C ARG A 444 -23.55 -23.27 23.61
N GLU A 445 -22.45 -22.87 22.98
CA GLU A 445 -21.11 -23.02 23.57
C GLU A 445 -20.65 -21.79 24.40
N ALA A 446 -21.31 -20.64 24.29
CA ALA A 446 -20.98 -19.46 25.09
C ALA A 446 -21.50 -19.53 26.55
N SER A 447 -22.42 -20.46 26.86
CA SER A 447 -22.99 -20.64 28.21
C SER A 447 -22.33 -21.76 29.03
N ALA A 448 -21.36 -22.51 28.50
CA ALA A 448 -20.73 -23.63 29.21
C ALA A 448 -19.35 -23.29 29.82
N SER A 449 -18.81 -22.08 29.62
CA SER A 449 -17.48 -21.69 30.12
C SER A 449 -17.48 -20.82 31.39
N SER A 450 -18.63 -20.62 32.04
CA SER A 450 -18.72 -19.96 33.35
C SER A 450 -18.70 -20.92 34.56
N GLY A 451 -18.61 -22.24 34.33
CA GLY A 451 -18.46 -23.24 35.38
C GLY A 451 -16.99 -23.54 35.70
N CYS A 452 -16.32 -22.67 36.46
CA CYS A 452 -15.02 -22.98 37.06
C CYS A 452 -15.22 -23.94 38.25
N GLY A 453 -15.50 -25.21 37.96
CA GLY A 453 -15.50 -26.27 38.95
C GLY A 453 -14.06 -26.72 39.24
N LYS A 454 -13.57 -26.41 40.44
CA LYS A 454 -12.38 -27.06 41.03
C LYS A 454 -12.64 -28.56 41.10
N VAL A 455 -11.91 -29.35 40.31
CA VAL A 455 -11.80 -30.79 40.54
C VAL A 455 -10.61 -30.99 41.48
N GLN A 456 -10.90 -31.27 42.75
CA GLN A 456 -9.93 -31.85 43.69
C GLN A 456 -9.79 -33.34 43.33
N TYR A 457 -8.57 -33.76 42.99
CA TYR A 457 -8.20 -35.17 43.01
C TYR A 457 -7.57 -35.49 44.36
N LEU A 458 -8.10 -36.53 45.00
CA LEU A 458 -7.43 -37.30 46.06
C LEU A 458 -6.32 -38.15 45.45
#